data_AF-A0A559IGL6-F1
#
_entry.id   AF-A0A559IGL6-F1
#
_cell.length_a   1.000
_cell.length_b   1.000
_cell.length_c   1.000
_cell.angle_alpha   90.00
_cell.angle_beta   90.00
_cell.angle_gamma   90.00
#
_symmetry.space_group_name_H-M   'P 1'
#
loop_
_entity.id
_entity.type
_entity.pdbx_description
1 polymer ?
#
loop_
_entity_poly.entity_id
_entity_poly.type
_entity_poly.pdbx_seq_one_letter_code
_entity_poly.pdbx_strand_id
1 'polypeptide(L)'
;MLTGKWTEAEKLLNNYLPDIFSSYVYIENSIREKKAGDAHYEAKHYVEAFEQYHKMHFKDSEIKKRTDELVKYPIEALMKKIRAELQDTDYCSANYMEETKLNELLEAYPKFKYVEQEVEELERNCSALSYAHDGDYDYALTKYEDEKNYAEEAVVLYILALKSKESGSISTAKNFLYRIPVDYTGQYSKEILGFKEKHVPKSEWEKQYNKHHKVALTSSQKKLFTNARKNWLAEIEQKAAESALEEDDEEDYDDDYDYNSYGNSKDKNKKSNDKKKKDKKSSKSKQTKYKQDKRSSNKSSSKSSSRSSSGGSSKSSGGSRGKR
;
A
#
# COMPACT_ATOMS: atom_id res chain seq x y z
N MET A 1 -6.17 -6.26 -47.97
CA MET A 1 -5.72 -5.40 -49.09
C MET A 1 -5.22 -4.11 -48.47
N LEU A 2 -3.91 -3.83 -48.59
CA LEU A 2 -3.19 -2.85 -47.77
C LEU A 2 -2.10 -2.21 -48.65
N THR A 3 -2.33 -1.04 -49.24
CA THR A 3 -1.29 -0.37 -50.07
C THR A 3 -1.45 1.15 -50.18
N GLY A 4 -2.61 1.64 -50.64
CA GLY A 4 -2.79 2.98 -51.21
C GLY A 4 -1.96 4.12 -50.60
N LYS A 5 -2.22 4.50 -49.35
CA LYS A 5 -1.59 5.68 -48.73
C LYS A 5 -0.11 5.49 -48.35
N TRP A 6 0.29 4.26 -48.01
CA TRP A 6 1.69 3.97 -47.66
C TRP A 6 2.59 3.86 -48.90
N THR A 7 2.10 3.26 -50.00
CA THR A 7 2.88 3.23 -51.24
C THR A 7 2.99 4.61 -51.89
N GLU A 8 2.04 5.52 -51.64
CA GLU A 8 2.20 6.94 -52.00
C GLU A 8 3.23 7.65 -51.11
N ALA A 9 3.24 7.42 -49.79
CA ALA A 9 4.26 7.97 -48.89
C ALA A 9 5.67 7.48 -49.24
N GLU A 10 5.86 6.17 -49.50
CA GLU A 10 7.13 5.61 -49.97
C GLU A 10 7.55 6.17 -51.34
N LYS A 11 6.61 6.44 -52.25
CA LYS A 11 6.90 7.09 -53.54
C LYS A 11 7.26 8.56 -53.42
N LEU A 12 6.62 9.29 -52.50
CA LEU A 12 6.95 10.70 -52.22
C LEU A 12 8.34 10.81 -51.61
N LEU A 13 8.68 9.90 -50.70
CA LEU A 13 10.00 9.80 -50.08
C LEU A 13 11.12 9.64 -51.12
N ASN A 14 10.95 8.71 -52.07
CA ASN A 14 11.94 8.45 -53.12
C ASN A 14 12.09 9.58 -54.17
N ASN A 15 11.20 10.59 -54.17
CA ASN A 15 11.14 11.63 -55.21
C ASN A 15 11.43 13.06 -54.72
N TYR A 16 11.58 13.30 -53.41
CA TYR A 16 11.81 14.65 -52.86
C TYR A 16 13.13 14.75 -52.07
N LEU A 17 14.03 15.61 -52.56
CA LEU A 17 15.29 16.02 -51.93
C LEU A 17 15.06 17.11 -50.84
N PRO A 18 16.05 17.46 -50.01
CA PRO A 18 15.88 17.38 -48.55
C PRO A 18 15.40 18.64 -47.82
N ASP A 19 14.88 19.66 -48.51
CA ASP A 19 14.59 20.98 -47.90
C ASP A 19 13.43 21.01 -46.88
N ILE A 20 12.85 19.86 -46.51
CA ILE A 20 11.93 19.67 -45.39
C ILE A 20 12.46 18.58 -44.43
N PHE A 21 13.72 18.73 -44.03
CA PHE A 21 14.49 17.75 -43.23
C PHE A 21 13.73 17.12 -42.06
N SER A 22 12.98 17.90 -41.27
CA SER A 22 12.28 17.38 -40.08
C SER A 22 11.13 16.43 -40.43
N SER A 23 10.21 16.86 -41.29
CA SER A 23 9.07 16.04 -41.70
C SER A 23 9.49 14.78 -42.47
N TYR A 24 10.53 14.88 -43.30
CA TYR A 24 11.09 13.75 -44.04
C TYR A 24 11.61 12.66 -43.08
N VAL A 25 12.42 13.03 -42.08
CA VAL A 25 12.94 12.10 -41.07
C VAL A 25 11.82 11.42 -40.26
N TYR A 26 10.74 12.13 -39.92
CA TYR A 26 9.60 11.53 -39.24
C TYR A 26 8.82 10.52 -40.12
N ILE A 27 8.77 10.73 -41.44
CA ILE A 27 8.17 9.78 -42.39
C ILE A 27 9.06 8.54 -42.54
N GLU A 28 10.38 8.69 -42.72
CA GLU A 28 11.32 7.56 -42.77
C GLU A 28 11.27 6.70 -41.51
N ASN A 29 11.33 7.35 -40.34
CA ASN A 29 11.22 6.67 -39.04
C ASN A 29 9.90 5.90 -38.94
N SER A 30 8.77 6.53 -39.29
CA SER A 30 7.45 5.87 -39.25
C SER A 30 7.36 4.66 -40.20
N ILE A 31 7.99 4.71 -41.39
CA ILE A 31 8.04 3.57 -42.33
C ILE A 31 8.90 2.44 -41.76
N ARG A 32 10.06 2.77 -41.17
CA ARG A 32 10.98 1.79 -40.54
C ARG A 32 10.32 1.11 -39.34
N GLU A 33 9.71 1.90 -38.45
CA GLU A 33 8.98 1.43 -37.27
C GLU A 33 7.77 0.58 -37.66
N LYS A 34 7.01 0.97 -38.70
CA LYS A 34 5.94 0.12 -39.25
C LYS A 34 6.48 -1.24 -39.70
N LYS A 35 7.57 -1.27 -40.48
CA LYS A 35 8.18 -2.51 -40.98
C LYS A 35 8.71 -3.40 -39.86
N ALA A 36 9.33 -2.81 -38.83
CA ALA A 36 9.77 -3.53 -37.64
C ALA A 36 8.57 -4.07 -36.83
N GLY A 37 7.54 -3.26 -36.62
CA GLY A 37 6.32 -3.64 -35.92
C GLY A 37 5.53 -4.75 -36.63
N ASP A 38 5.44 -4.70 -37.96
CA ASP A 38 4.83 -5.76 -38.78
C ASP A 38 5.62 -7.08 -38.62
N ALA A 39 6.96 -7.04 -38.71
CA ALA A 39 7.79 -8.22 -38.52
C ALA A 39 7.68 -8.83 -37.11
N HIS A 40 7.67 -8.01 -36.06
CA HIS A 40 7.42 -8.47 -34.69
C HIS A 40 6.00 -9.03 -34.51
N TYR A 41 5.00 -8.42 -35.14
CA TYR A 41 3.61 -8.88 -35.08
C TYR A 41 3.42 -10.24 -35.75
N GLU A 42 4.00 -10.45 -36.93
CA GLU A 42 4.02 -11.74 -37.63
C GLU A 42 4.77 -12.82 -36.83
N ALA A 43 5.87 -12.45 -36.16
CA ALA A 43 6.60 -13.31 -35.23
C ALA A 43 5.88 -13.55 -33.89
N LYS A 44 4.75 -12.88 -33.62
CA LYS A 44 3.99 -12.88 -32.35
C LYS A 44 4.73 -12.29 -31.14
N HIS A 45 5.75 -11.47 -31.40
CA HIS A 45 6.49 -10.68 -30.41
C HIS A 45 5.69 -9.40 -30.12
N TYR A 46 4.59 -9.55 -29.37
CA TYR A 46 3.54 -8.52 -29.31
C TYR A 46 3.91 -7.27 -28.47
N VAL A 47 4.83 -7.39 -27.52
CA VAL A 47 5.34 -6.24 -26.74
C VAL A 47 6.20 -5.37 -27.64
N GLU A 48 7.11 -5.99 -28.37
CA GLU A 48 8.01 -5.34 -29.33
C GLU A 48 7.23 -4.75 -30.51
N ALA A 49 6.20 -5.46 -31.01
CA ALA A 49 5.29 -4.94 -32.02
C ALA A 49 4.56 -3.68 -31.53
N PHE A 50 4.03 -3.71 -30.30
CA PHE A 50 3.42 -2.52 -29.69
C PHE A 50 4.43 -1.37 -29.62
N GLU A 51 5.64 -1.59 -29.11
CA GLU A 51 6.65 -0.54 -28.98
C GLU A 51 6.96 0.16 -30.30
N GLN A 52 7.13 -0.61 -31.39
CA GLN A 52 7.39 -0.03 -32.71
C GLN A 52 6.20 0.78 -33.21
N TYR A 53 4.98 0.23 -33.17
CA TYR A 53 3.77 0.99 -33.56
C TYR A 53 3.47 2.17 -32.63
N HIS A 54 3.88 2.11 -31.37
CA HIS A 54 3.70 3.19 -30.41
C HIS A 54 4.60 4.39 -30.73
N LYS A 55 5.86 4.14 -31.11
CA LYS A 55 6.87 5.15 -31.49
C LYS A 55 6.52 5.91 -32.79
N MET A 56 5.75 5.30 -33.70
CA MET A 56 5.37 5.90 -35.00
C MET A 56 4.72 7.29 -34.87
N HIS A 57 5.33 8.30 -35.50
CA HIS A 57 4.76 9.65 -35.60
C HIS A 57 3.50 9.69 -36.48
N PHE A 58 3.49 8.94 -37.59
CA PHE A 58 2.36 8.86 -38.51
C PHE A 58 1.69 7.49 -38.47
N LYS A 59 0.49 7.43 -37.88
CA LYS A 59 -0.31 6.19 -37.76
C LYS A 59 -1.61 6.30 -38.55
N ASP A 60 -1.86 5.35 -39.45
CA ASP A 60 -3.17 5.20 -40.09
C ASP A 60 -4.20 4.56 -39.15
N SER A 61 -5.42 4.37 -39.62
CA SER A 61 -6.50 3.76 -38.83
C SER A 61 -6.25 2.30 -38.45
N GLU A 62 -5.49 1.54 -39.25
CA GLU A 62 -5.21 0.14 -38.96
C GLU A 62 -4.10 0.01 -37.91
N ILE A 63 -3.01 0.77 -38.06
CA ILE A 63 -1.92 0.81 -37.09
C ILE A 63 -2.41 1.36 -35.74
N LYS A 64 -3.27 2.38 -35.72
CA LYS A 64 -3.91 2.85 -34.47
C LYS A 64 -4.68 1.73 -33.79
N LYS A 65 -5.64 1.10 -34.50
CA LYS A 65 -6.42 -0.02 -33.97
C LYS A 65 -5.54 -1.16 -33.47
N ARG A 66 -4.51 -1.54 -34.22
CA ARG A 66 -3.57 -2.61 -33.87
C ARG A 66 -2.76 -2.25 -32.61
N THR A 67 -2.33 -1.00 -32.47
CA THR A 67 -1.67 -0.50 -31.25
C THR A 67 -2.61 -0.60 -30.03
N ASP A 68 -3.87 -0.17 -30.19
CA ASP A 68 -4.89 -0.19 -29.13
C ASP A 68 -5.29 -1.61 -28.70
N GLU A 69 -5.13 -2.61 -29.57
CA GLU A 69 -5.36 -4.04 -29.29
C GLU A 69 -4.13 -4.71 -28.63
N LEU A 70 -2.92 -4.25 -28.97
CA LEU A 70 -1.65 -4.82 -28.49
C LEU A 70 -1.23 -4.31 -27.10
N VAL A 71 -1.64 -3.10 -26.68
CA VAL A 71 -1.20 -2.47 -25.42
C VAL A 71 -1.43 -3.32 -24.14
N LYS A 72 -2.35 -4.29 -24.16
CA LYS A 72 -2.50 -5.24 -23.05
C LYS A 72 -1.22 -6.04 -22.78
N TYR A 73 -0.42 -6.36 -23.80
CA TYR A 73 0.78 -7.19 -23.68
C TYR A 73 1.91 -6.52 -22.89
N PRO A 74 2.32 -5.25 -23.15
CA PRO A 74 3.27 -4.55 -22.29
C PRO A 74 2.72 -4.32 -20.87
N ILE A 75 1.42 -4.04 -20.70
CA ILE A 75 0.79 -3.93 -19.38
C ILE A 75 0.91 -5.25 -18.60
N GLU A 76 0.53 -6.38 -19.21
CA GLU A 76 0.68 -7.72 -18.63
C GLU A 76 2.15 -8.05 -18.30
N ALA A 77 3.11 -7.62 -19.15
CA ALA A 77 4.53 -7.84 -18.94
C ALA A 77 5.11 -6.99 -17.78
N LEU A 78 4.70 -5.73 -17.65
CA LEU A 78 5.06 -4.86 -16.53
C LEU A 78 4.46 -5.38 -15.22
N MET A 79 3.16 -5.70 -15.21
CA MET A 79 2.49 -6.29 -14.05
C MET A 79 3.13 -7.61 -13.61
N LYS A 80 3.62 -8.42 -14.54
CA LYS A 80 4.34 -9.65 -14.21
C LYS A 80 5.67 -9.38 -13.48
N LYS A 81 6.39 -8.30 -13.82
CA LYS A 81 7.61 -7.88 -13.13
C LYS A 81 7.30 -7.35 -11.73
N ILE A 82 6.40 -6.36 -11.64
CA ILE A 82 5.96 -5.74 -10.39
C ILE A 82 5.49 -6.83 -9.40
N ARG A 83 4.64 -7.77 -9.86
CA ARG A 83 4.21 -8.92 -9.03
C ARG A 83 5.35 -9.85 -8.61
N ALA A 84 6.39 -10.03 -9.43
CA ALA A 84 7.50 -10.92 -9.10
C ALA A 84 8.45 -10.29 -8.07
N GLU A 85 8.67 -8.98 -8.18
CA GLU A 85 9.51 -8.20 -7.26
C GLU A 85 8.81 -8.00 -5.91
N LEU A 86 7.55 -7.54 -5.90
CA LEU A 86 6.78 -7.39 -4.66
C LEU A 86 6.47 -8.72 -3.96
N GLN A 87 6.56 -9.88 -4.64
CA GLN A 87 6.43 -11.20 -3.99
C GLN A 87 7.73 -11.71 -3.35
N ASP A 88 8.87 -11.03 -3.54
CA ASP A 88 10.12 -11.38 -2.87
C ASP A 88 10.17 -10.71 -1.48
N THR A 89 10.11 -11.52 -0.42
CA THR A 89 9.82 -11.05 0.95
C THR A 89 10.89 -10.14 1.54
N ASP A 90 12.11 -10.20 1.00
CA ASP A 90 13.26 -9.48 1.54
C ASP A 90 13.31 -8.01 1.06
N TYR A 91 12.57 -7.65 0.00
CA TYR A 91 12.57 -6.31 -0.58
C TYR A 91 11.20 -5.88 -1.15
N CYS A 92 10.38 -5.25 -0.32
CA CYS A 92 9.29 -4.37 -0.79
C CYS A 92 9.81 -3.05 -1.37
N SER A 93 10.88 -3.09 -2.16
CA SER A 93 11.39 -1.92 -2.88
C SER A 93 10.51 -1.64 -4.09
N ALA A 94 9.76 -0.54 -4.05
CA ALA A 94 8.97 -0.06 -5.18
C ALA A 94 9.83 0.00 -6.46
N ASN A 95 9.39 -0.63 -7.54
CA ASN A 95 10.09 -0.56 -8.81
C ASN A 95 9.58 0.65 -9.59
N TYR A 96 10.04 1.81 -9.14
CA TYR A 96 9.68 3.12 -9.66
C TYR A 96 9.79 3.22 -11.20
N MET A 97 10.74 2.52 -11.83
CA MET A 97 10.87 2.49 -13.29
C MET A 97 9.77 1.68 -13.99
N GLU A 98 9.36 0.56 -13.41
CA GLU A 98 8.34 -0.33 -13.99
C GLU A 98 6.93 0.23 -13.72
N GLU A 99 6.71 0.77 -12.51
CA GLU A 99 5.51 1.52 -12.11
C GLU A 99 5.33 2.79 -12.96
N THR A 100 6.38 3.59 -13.18
CA THR A 100 6.28 4.80 -14.03
C THR A 100 5.87 4.44 -15.46
N LYS A 101 6.51 3.43 -16.09
CA LYS A 101 6.14 2.97 -17.44
C LYS A 101 4.71 2.41 -17.49
N LEU A 102 4.27 1.77 -16.42
CA LEU A 102 2.90 1.29 -16.33
C LEU A 102 1.93 2.47 -16.26
N ASN A 103 2.19 3.45 -15.39
CA ASN A 103 1.35 4.64 -15.23
C ASN A 103 1.27 5.47 -16.53
N GLU A 104 2.38 5.67 -17.25
CA GLU A 104 2.39 6.27 -18.60
C GLU A 104 1.44 5.54 -19.56
N LEU A 105 1.40 4.20 -19.53
CA LEU A 105 0.46 3.40 -20.33
C LEU A 105 -0.98 3.48 -19.81
N LEU A 106 -1.21 3.58 -18.50
CA LEU A 106 -2.57 3.69 -17.93
C LEU A 106 -3.19 5.07 -18.21
N GLU A 107 -2.39 6.14 -18.17
CA GLU A 107 -2.81 7.49 -18.61
C GLU A 107 -3.15 7.52 -20.11
N ALA A 108 -2.28 6.95 -20.95
CA ALA A 108 -2.50 6.89 -22.39
C ALA A 108 -3.67 5.96 -22.80
N TYR A 109 -3.98 4.94 -21.97
CA TYR A 109 -5.03 3.96 -22.24
C TYR A 109 -5.96 3.72 -21.03
N PRO A 110 -6.85 4.69 -20.69
CA PRO A 110 -7.66 4.67 -19.45
C PRO A 110 -8.57 3.44 -19.26
N LYS A 111 -8.83 2.67 -20.32
CA LYS A 111 -9.56 1.39 -20.25
C LYS A 111 -8.88 0.33 -19.38
N PHE A 112 -7.59 0.51 -19.05
CA PHE A 112 -6.83 -0.36 -18.14
C PHE A 112 -6.66 0.22 -16.73
N LYS A 113 -7.33 1.33 -16.37
CA LYS A 113 -7.14 1.98 -15.05
C LYS A 113 -7.39 1.06 -13.84
N TYR A 114 -8.14 -0.04 -14.00
CA TYR A 114 -8.28 -1.07 -12.96
C TYR A 114 -6.95 -1.74 -12.55
N VAL A 115 -5.90 -1.64 -13.36
CA VAL A 115 -4.57 -2.19 -13.07
C VAL A 115 -3.84 -1.37 -11.99
N GLU A 116 -4.07 -0.06 -11.93
CA GLU A 116 -3.55 0.84 -10.87
C GLU A 116 -3.95 0.32 -9.48
N GLN A 117 -5.22 -0.03 -9.31
CA GLN A 117 -5.77 -0.62 -8.08
C GLN A 117 -5.14 -1.98 -7.73
N GLU A 118 -4.70 -2.75 -8.73
CA GLU A 118 -4.02 -4.03 -8.50
C GLU A 118 -2.58 -3.82 -8.00
N VAL A 119 -1.90 -2.77 -8.48
CA VAL A 119 -0.58 -2.35 -8.00
C VAL A 119 -0.67 -1.83 -6.56
N GLU A 120 -1.64 -0.94 -6.28
CA GLU A 120 -1.92 -0.46 -4.91
C GLU A 120 -2.19 -1.61 -3.93
N GLU A 121 -2.90 -2.66 -4.36
CA GLU A 121 -3.11 -3.87 -3.54
C GLU A 121 -1.82 -4.69 -3.34
N LEU A 122 -0.99 -4.85 -4.37
CA LEU A 122 0.31 -5.53 -4.27
C LEU A 122 1.25 -4.79 -3.30
N GLU A 123 1.40 -3.48 -3.45
CA GLU A 123 2.23 -2.64 -2.57
C GLU A 123 1.75 -2.68 -1.12
N ARG A 124 0.43 -2.54 -0.90
CA ARG A 124 -0.20 -2.60 0.43
C ARG A 124 0.09 -3.93 1.12
N ASN A 125 -0.10 -5.04 0.41
CA ASN A 125 0.13 -6.38 0.95
C ASN A 125 1.62 -6.65 1.22
N CYS A 126 2.53 -6.22 0.33
CA CYS A 126 3.97 -6.33 0.55
C CYS A 126 4.38 -5.55 1.80
N SER A 127 4.01 -4.26 1.86
CA SER A 127 4.32 -3.40 3.01
C SER A 127 3.80 -4.02 4.31
N ALA A 128 2.55 -4.47 4.34
CA ALA A 128 1.96 -5.11 5.51
C ALA A 128 2.71 -6.38 5.94
N LEU A 129 3.15 -7.22 5.00
CA LEU A 129 3.88 -8.45 5.33
C LEU A 129 5.31 -8.18 5.78
N SER A 130 6.00 -7.20 5.21
CA SER A 130 7.32 -6.77 5.69
C SER A 130 7.28 -6.43 7.20
N TYR A 131 6.35 -5.58 7.64
CA TYR A 131 6.17 -5.30 9.07
C TYR A 131 5.76 -6.54 9.89
N ALA A 132 4.95 -7.44 9.32
CA ALA A 132 4.57 -8.68 9.99
C ALA A 132 5.74 -9.69 10.14
N HIS A 133 6.73 -9.66 9.24
CA HIS A 133 7.96 -10.44 9.37
C HIS A 133 8.87 -9.91 10.48
N ASP A 134 8.95 -8.57 10.63
CA ASP A 134 9.66 -7.91 11.72
C ASP A 134 8.95 -8.05 13.08
N GLY A 135 7.71 -8.57 13.09
CA GLY A 135 6.89 -8.78 14.27
C GLY A 135 5.99 -7.59 14.65
N ASP A 136 6.02 -6.49 13.88
CA ASP A 136 5.13 -5.35 14.07
C ASP A 136 3.76 -5.59 13.43
N TYR A 137 3.00 -6.49 14.06
CA TYR A 137 1.65 -6.82 13.62
C TYR A 137 0.63 -5.69 13.82
N ASP A 138 0.93 -4.68 14.65
CA ASP A 138 0.03 -3.55 14.84
C ASP A 138 0.16 -2.58 13.67
N TYR A 139 1.39 -2.23 13.27
CA TYR A 139 1.65 -1.42 12.09
C TYR A 139 1.34 -2.16 10.77
N ALA A 140 1.60 -3.47 10.70
CA ALA A 140 1.19 -4.29 9.55
C ALA A 140 -0.31 -4.19 9.25
N LEU A 141 -1.15 -4.16 10.29
CA LEU A 141 -2.61 -4.05 10.16
C LEU A 141 -3.07 -2.62 9.82
N THR A 142 -2.26 -1.58 10.07
CA THR A 142 -2.65 -0.18 9.75
C THR A 142 -2.46 0.18 8.28
N LYS A 143 -1.74 -0.65 7.51
CA LYS A 143 -1.66 -0.55 6.05
C LYS A 143 -3.00 -0.72 5.34
N TYR A 144 -4.03 -1.15 6.06
CA TYR A 144 -5.38 -1.24 5.56
C TYR A 144 -6.30 -0.30 6.34
N GLU A 145 -7.20 0.38 5.63
CA GLU A 145 -7.99 1.48 6.20
C GLU A 145 -9.39 1.06 6.70
N ASP A 146 -10.01 0.03 6.12
CA ASP A 146 -11.45 -0.25 6.22
C ASP A 146 -11.81 -1.60 6.87
N GLU A 147 -12.53 -1.57 8.01
CA GLU A 147 -12.92 -2.75 8.83
C GLU A 147 -13.66 -3.88 8.09
N LYS A 148 -14.16 -3.62 6.88
CA LYS A 148 -14.97 -4.55 6.10
C LYS A 148 -14.13 -5.57 5.32
N ASN A 149 -12.91 -5.22 4.89
CA ASN A 149 -12.10 -6.09 4.04
C ASN A 149 -11.41 -7.23 4.84
N TYR A 150 -11.20 -7.05 6.15
CA TYR A 150 -10.39 -7.96 7.00
C TYR A 150 -11.00 -9.31 7.31
N ALA A 151 -12.30 -9.48 7.05
CA ALA A 151 -12.94 -10.76 7.22
C ALA A 151 -12.64 -11.75 6.09
N GLU A 152 -12.13 -11.24 4.94
CA GLU A 152 -12.09 -11.95 3.66
C GLU A 152 -10.71 -11.89 2.97
N GLU A 153 -9.93 -10.81 3.13
CA GLU A 153 -8.56 -10.72 2.58
C GLU A 153 -7.61 -11.73 3.26
N ALA A 154 -7.03 -12.64 2.45
CA ALA A 154 -6.21 -13.74 2.94
C ALA A 154 -4.92 -13.30 3.65
N VAL A 155 -4.27 -12.22 3.17
CA VAL A 155 -3.07 -11.63 3.78
C VAL A 155 -3.39 -11.08 5.17
N VAL A 156 -4.48 -10.32 5.31
CA VAL A 156 -4.93 -9.79 6.62
C VAL A 156 -5.30 -10.93 7.58
N LEU A 157 -6.04 -11.93 7.11
CA LEU A 157 -6.36 -13.13 7.90
C LEU A 157 -5.11 -13.87 8.37
N TYR A 158 -4.04 -13.86 7.57
CA TYR A 158 -2.75 -14.44 7.93
C TYR A 158 -2.02 -13.60 8.99
N ILE A 159 -1.91 -12.27 8.81
CA ILE A 159 -1.30 -11.35 9.81
C ILE A 159 -2.05 -11.44 11.16
N LEU A 160 -3.38 -11.46 11.13
CA LEU A 160 -4.21 -11.67 12.33
C LEU A 160 -3.97 -13.04 12.99
N ALA A 161 -3.63 -14.08 12.21
CA ALA A 161 -3.26 -15.38 12.74
C ALA A 161 -1.85 -15.40 13.36
N LEU A 162 -0.88 -14.69 12.78
CA LEU A 162 0.46 -14.50 13.34
C LEU A 162 0.38 -13.81 14.71
N LYS A 163 -0.24 -12.62 14.76
CA LYS A 163 -0.49 -11.87 16.00
C LYS A 163 -1.25 -12.68 17.07
N SER A 164 -2.25 -13.45 16.65
CA SER A 164 -3.01 -14.33 17.56
C SER A 164 -2.16 -15.47 18.11
N LYS A 165 -1.17 -15.97 17.35
CA LYS A 165 -0.26 -17.01 17.80
C LYS A 165 0.77 -16.46 18.78
N GLU A 166 1.36 -15.30 18.49
CA GLU A 166 2.33 -14.63 19.37
C GLU A 166 1.74 -14.33 20.74
N SER A 167 0.52 -13.77 20.77
CA SER A 167 -0.26 -13.54 22.00
C SER A 167 -0.77 -14.83 22.67
N GLY A 168 -0.30 -16.01 22.25
CA GLY A 168 -0.62 -17.32 22.84
C GLY A 168 -1.99 -17.91 22.46
N SER A 169 -2.82 -17.18 21.71
CA SER A 169 -4.19 -17.56 21.37
C SER A 169 -4.28 -18.43 20.11
N ILE A 170 -3.69 -19.62 20.16
CA ILE A 170 -3.66 -20.59 19.04
C ILE A 170 -5.06 -20.89 18.47
N SER A 171 -6.10 -20.97 19.32
CA SER A 171 -7.47 -21.20 18.86
C SER A 171 -8.00 -20.02 18.01
N THR A 172 -7.65 -18.79 18.37
CA THR A 172 -8.01 -17.59 17.59
C THR A 172 -7.25 -17.56 16.27
N ALA A 173 -5.95 -17.90 16.27
CA ALA A 173 -5.16 -18.02 15.05
C ALA A 173 -5.79 -19.01 14.05
N LYS A 174 -6.15 -20.22 14.52
CA LYS A 174 -6.84 -21.21 13.68
C LYS A 174 -8.17 -20.69 13.10
N ASN A 175 -8.96 -19.95 13.88
CA ASN A 175 -10.23 -19.38 13.42
C ASN A 175 -10.08 -18.32 12.30
N PHE A 176 -8.91 -17.66 12.19
CA PHE A 176 -8.59 -16.82 11.04
C PHE A 176 -8.12 -17.68 9.85
N LEU A 177 -7.22 -18.65 10.07
CA LEU A 177 -6.72 -19.57 9.04
C LEU A 177 -7.83 -20.41 8.38
N TYR A 178 -8.90 -20.73 9.11
CA TYR A 178 -10.07 -21.40 8.55
C TYR A 178 -10.81 -20.56 7.50
N ARG A 179 -10.65 -19.24 7.47
CA ARG A 179 -11.33 -18.34 6.51
C ARG A 179 -10.58 -18.16 5.19
N ILE A 180 -9.30 -18.53 5.17
CA ILE A 180 -8.48 -18.51 3.95
C ILE A 180 -8.92 -19.69 3.07
N PRO A 181 -9.13 -19.53 1.76
CA PRO A 181 -9.48 -20.63 0.85
C PRO A 181 -8.50 -21.81 0.89
N VAL A 182 -8.96 -22.98 0.43
CA VAL A 182 -8.15 -24.21 0.38
C VAL A 182 -7.15 -24.16 -0.78
N ASP A 183 -7.61 -23.56 -1.87
CA ASP A 183 -7.04 -23.40 -3.20
C ASP A 183 -6.55 -21.96 -3.45
N TYR A 184 -6.20 -21.23 -2.38
CA TYR A 184 -5.75 -19.85 -2.49
C TYR A 184 -4.49 -19.72 -3.37
N THR A 185 -4.63 -19.08 -4.53
CA THR A 185 -3.57 -18.83 -5.52
C THR A 185 -3.06 -17.40 -5.53
N GLY A 186 -3.51 -16.55 -4.59
CA GLY A 186 -3.10 -15.15 -4.50
C GLY A 186 -1.66 -14.96 -3.99
N GLN A 187 -1.34 -13.69 -3.72
CA GLN A 187 -0.04 -13.24 -3.22
C GLN A 187 0.37 -14.03 -1.97
N TYR A 188 1.66 -14.40 -1.85
CA TYR A 188 2.21 -15.15 -0.70
C TYR A 188 1.52 -16.50 -0.40
N SER A 189 0.78 -17.07 -1.36
CA SER A 189 0.06 -18.35 -1.22
C SER A 189 0.90 -19.49 -0.64
N LYS A 190 2.17 -19.65 -1.06
CA LYS A 190 3.09 -20.66 -0.52
C LYS A 190 3.31 -20.52 0.99
N GLU A 191 3.53 -19.29 1.45
CA GLU A 191 3.78 -19.00 2.86
C GLU A 191 2.50 -19.15 3.68
N ILE A 192 1.42 -18.50 3.25
CA ILE A 192 0.11 -18.51 3.91
C ILE A 192 -0.40 -19.95 4.08
N LEU A 193 -0.36 -20.75 3.00
CA LEU A 193 -0.79 -22.15 3.04
C LEU A 193 0.19 -23.04 3.83
N GLY A 194 1.50 -22.76 3.79
CA GLY A 194 2.50 -23.43 4.62
C GLY A 194 2.32 -23.16 6.12
N PHE A 195 1.95 -21.92 6.50
CA PHE A 195 1.60 -21.59 7.88
C PHE A 195 0.26 -22.20 8.29
N LYS A 196 -0.73 -22.23 7.39
CA LYS A 196 -2.01 -22.91 7.59
C LYS A 196 -1.80 -24.40 7.88
N GLU A 197 -0.92 -25.09 7.13
CA GLU A 197 -0.61 -26.51 7.31
C GLU A 197 0.03 -26.81 8.67
N LYS A 198 0.93 -25.94 9.15
CA LYS A 198 1.55 -26.06 10.48
C LYS A 198 0.56 -26.04 11.65
N HIS A 199 -0.65 -25.48 11.47
CA HIS A 199 -1.62 -25.29 12.56
C HIS A 199 -2.97 -25.99 12.30
N VAL A 200 -3.32 -26.31 11.06
CA VAL A 200 -4.57 -26.96 10.65
C VAL A 200 -4.24 -28.15 9.73
N PRO A 201 -4.60 -29.39 10.09
CA PRO A 201 -4.39 -30.55 9.22
C PRO A 201 -5.09 -30.37 7.87
N LYS A 202 -4.43 -30.70 6.75
CA LYS A 202 -4.99 -30.58 5.39
C LYS A 202 -6.35 -31.26 5.22
N SER A 203 -6.56 -32.40 5.89
CA SER A 203 -7.83 -33.14 5.93
C SER A 203 -9.01 -32.36 6.52
N GLU A 204 -8.77 -31.27 7.25
CA GLU A 204 -9.81 -30.40 7.81
C GLU A 204 -10.08 -29.14 6.99
N TRP A 205 -9.20 -28.76 6.05
CA TRP A 205 -9.22 -27.42 5.43
C TRP A 205 -10.56 -27.04 4.82
N GLU A 206 -11.10 -27.88 3.94
CA GLU A 206 -12.37 -27.64 3.26
C GLU A 206 -13.55 -27.60 4.23
N LYS A 207 -13.60 -28.55 5.18
CA LYS A 207 -14.63 -28.62 6.21
C LYS A 207 -14.67 -27.38 7.09
N GLN A 208 -13.51 -26.90 7.53
CA GLN A 208 -13.42 -25.70 8.36
C GLN A 208 -13.69 -24.44 7.53
N TYR A 209 -13.20 -24.36 6.28
CA TYR A 209 -13.49 -23.25 5.37
C TYR A 209 -14.99 -23.09 5.12
N ASN A 210 -15.66 -24.16 4.67
CA ASN A 210 -17.10 -24.16 4.43
C ASN A 210 -17.91 -23.75 5.67
N LYS A 211 -17.43 -24.11 6.87
CA LYS A 211 -18.05 -23.74 8.15
C LYS A 211 -17.76 -22.30 8.60
N HIS A 212 -16.62 -21.70 8.26
CA HIS A 212 -16.14 -20.46 8.88
C HIS A 212 -16.05 -19.24 7.95
N HIS A 213 -15.88 -19.39 6.64
CA HIS A 213 -15.66 -18.26 5.72
C HIS A 213 -16.76 -17.19 5.78
N LYS A 214 -18.04 -17.59 5.77
CA LYS A 214 -19.22 -16.70 5.84
C LYS A 214 -19.68 -16.32 7.26
N VAL A 215 -19.00 -16.80 8.31
CA VAL A 215 -19.40 -16.49 9.69
C VAL A 215 -18.86 -15.13 10.08
N ALA A 216 -19.63 -14.26 10.72
CA ALA A 216 -19.13 -12.97 11.20
C ALA A 216 -17.98 -13.15 12.22
N LEU A 217 -16.98 -12.26 12.20
CA LEU A 217 -15.93 -12.23 13.21
C LEU A 217 -16.52 -11.92 14.61
N THR A 218 -16.03 -12.63 15.63
CA THR A 218 -16.46 -12.38 17.03
C THR A 218 -15.98 -11.02 17.53
N SER A 219 -16.60 -10.50 18.58
CA SER A 219 -16.18 -9.24 19.22
C SER A 219 -14.73 -9.27 19.72
N SER A 220 -14.18 -10.44 20.09
CA SER A 220 -12.77 -10.58 20.46
C SER A 220 -11.84 -10.58 19.26
N GLN A 221 -12.24 -11.19 18.14
CA GLN A 221 -11.48 -11.14 16.89
C GLN A 221 -11.45 -9.72 16.31
N LYS A 222 -12.58 -9.01 16.30
CA LYS A 222 -12.64 -7.60 15.86
C LYS A 222 -11.77 -6.69 16.73
N LYS A 223 -11.68 -6.95 18.04
CA LYS A 223 -10.83 -6.18 18.96
C LYS A 223 -9.33 -6.24 18.61
N LEU A 224 -8.84 -7.33 18.02
CA LEU A 224 -7.43 -7.42 17.60
C LEU A 224 -7.08 -6.38 16.53
N PHE A 225 -8.03 -6.07 15.65
CA PHE A 225 -7.90 -5.00 14.66
C PHE A 225 -8.10 -3.61 15.27
N THR A 226 -9.20 -3.39 16.01
CA THR A 226 -9.49 -2.06 16.58
C THR A 226 -8.42 -1.58 17.57
N ASN A 227 -7.73 -2.51 18.24
CA ASN A 227 -6.64 -2.18 19.15
C ASN A 227 -5.36 -1.81 18.38
N ALA A 228 -5.00 -2.54 17.32
CA ALA A 228 -3.85 -2.20 16.47
C ALA A 228 -3.95 -0.76 15.94
N ARG A 229 -5.09 -0.42 15.34
CA ARG A 229 -5.36 0.93 14.82
C ARG A 229 -5.30 2.01 15.91
N LYS A 230 -5.76 1.71 17.13
CA LYS A 230 -5.71 2.66 18.26
C LYS A 230 -4.31 2.86 18.82
N ASN A 231 -3.52 1.79 18.91
CA ASN A 231 -2.13 1.87 19.35
C ASN A 231 -1.33 2.74 18.37
N TRP A 232 -1.44 2.45 17.07
CA TRP A 232 -0.77 3.21 16.00
C TRP A 232 -1.16 4.69 15.96
N LEU A 233 -2.45 5.03 16.09
CA LEU A 233 -2.88 6.43 16.15
C LEU A 233 -2.26 7.15 17.37
N ALA A 234 -2.20 6.49 18.53
CA ALA A 234 -1.56 7.06 19.73
C ALA A 234 -0.03 7.23 19.55
N GLU A 235 0.64 6.32 18.83
CA GLU A 235 2.07 6.46 18.50
C GLU A 235 2.35 7.61 17.52
N ILE A 236 1.44 7.86 16.56
CA ILE A 236 1.54 9.04 15.68
C ILE A 236 1.33 10.33 16.46
N GLU A 237 0.30 10.40 17.31
CA GLU A 237 0.05 11.55 18.19
C GLU A 237 1.24 11.81 19.11
N GLN A 238 1.86 10.75 19.65
CA GLN A 238 3.07 10.87 20.47
C GLN A 238 4.28 11.37 19.66
N LYS A 239 4.58 10.79 18.49
CA LYS A 239 5.72 11.22 17.65
C LYS A 239 5.57 12.66 17.17
N ALA A 240 4.35 13.09 16.81
CA ALA A 240 4.07 14.47 16.44
C ALA A 240 4.23 15.45 17.61
N ALA A 241 3.91 15.01 18.83
CA ALA A 241 4.16 15.79 20.05
C ALA A 241 5.66 15.82 20.43
N GLU A 242 6.41 14.75 20.16
CA GLU A 242 7.86 14.70 20.37
C GLU A 242 8.61 15.60 19.37
N SER A 243 8.29 15.55 18.07
CA SER A 243 8.90 16.44 17.07
C SER A 243 8.58 17.91 17.31
N ALA A 244 7.36 18.23 17.79
CA ALA A 244 6.97 19.59 18.16
C ALA A 244 7.65 20.10 19.44
N LEU A 245 8.33 19.24 20.20
CA LEU A 245 9.19 19.64 21.33
C LEU A 245 10.65 19.79 20.90
N GLU A 246 11.09 19.12 19.84
CA GLU A 246 12.43 19.30 19.27
C GLU A 246 12.56 20.63 18.50
N GLU A 247 11.48 21.14 17.89
CA GLU A 247 11.45 22.46 17.23
C GLU A 247 11.53 23.67 18.21
N ASP A 248 11.29 23.47 19.51
CA ASP A 248 11.41 24.51 20.56
C ASP A 248 12.83 24.57 21.17
N ASP A 249 13.72 23.63 20.83
CA ASP A 249 15.09 23.48 21.35
C ASP A 249 16.19 23.74 20.27
N GLU A 250 15.84 24.21 19.06
CA GLU A 250 16.84 24.86 18.18
C GLU A 250 17.25 26.20 18.81
N GLU A 251 18.36 26.17 19.57
CA GLU A 251 19.04 27.38 20.04
C GLU A 251 19.26 28.31 18.85
N ASP A 252 18.72 29.54 18.92
CA ASP A 252 19.09 30.65 18.04
C ASP A 252 20.63 30.79 18.10
N TYR A 253 21.32 30.18 17.15
CA TYR A 253 22.72 30.47 16.89
C TYR A 253 22.75 31.89 16.37
N ASP A 254 23.02 32.84 17.28
CA ASP A 254 23.44 34.21 16.98
C ASP A 254 24.68 34.13 16.08
N ASP A 255 24.43 34.03 14.78
CA ASP A 255 25.43 33.90 13.73
C ASP A 255 26.02 35.30 13.49
N ASP A 256 26.82 35.74 14.46
CA ASP A 256 27.66 36.95 14.48
C ASP A 256 28.79 36.81 13.43
N TYR A 257 28.42 36.48 12.19
CA TYR A 257 29.27 36.52 11.02
C TYR A 257 29.57 37.97 10.68
N ASP A 258 30.67 38.46 11.27
CA ASP A 258 31.25 39.78 11.05
C ASP A 258 31.68 39.93 9.57
N TYR A 259 30.71 40.33 8.74
CA TYR A 259 30.81 40.43 7.29
C TYR A 259 31.79 41.55 6.94
N ASN A 260 33.06 41.18 6.74
CA ASN A 260 34.15 42.08 6.37
C ASN A 260 33.96 42.66 4.95
N SER A 261 33.06 43.65 4.86
CA SER A 261 32.90 44.53 3.71
C SER A 261 34.16 45.39 3.54
N TYR A 262 34.80 45.30 2.38
CA TYR A 262 35.95 46.13 1.99
C TYR A 262 35.55 47.61 1.82
N GLY A 263 35.43 48.31 2.96
CA GLY A 263 35.17 49.75 3.02
C GLY A 263 36.44 50.58 2.86
N ASN A 264 36.89 50.83 1.62
CA ASN A 264 37.95 51.82 1.37
C ASN A 264 37.38 53.25 1.41
N SER A 265 37.29 53.84 2.61
CA SER A 265 37.14 55.30 2.75
C SER A 265 37.73 55.82 4.06
N LYS A 266 38.10 57.11 4.05
CA LYS A 266 38.90 57.77 5.08
C LYS A 266 38.06 58.36 6.23
N ASP A 267 38.78 58.65 7.30
CA ASP A 267 38.58 59.75 8.26
C ASP A 267 37.67 59.58 9.50
N LYS A 268 38.33 59.86 10.65
CA LYS A 268 37.84 60.53 11.88
C LYS A 268 37.23 59.70 13.03
N ASN A 269 38.12 59.33 13.95
CA ASN A 269 38.14 59.77 15.35
C ASN A 269 36.81 59.78 16.16
N LYS A 270 36.65 58.81 17.08
CA LYS A 270 36.27 59.11 18.48
C LYS A 270 36.72 58.03 19.47
N LYS A 271 36.88 58.42 20.75
CA LYS A 271 37.56 57.65 21.81
C LYS A 271 36.60 56.96 22.80
N SER A 272 37.10 55.85 23.38
CA SER A 272 37.06 55.46 24.81
C SER A 272 35.73 55.18 25.54
N ASN A 273 35.53 53.96 26.09
CA ASN A 273 35.89 53.57 27.48
C ASN A 273 35.23 52.24 27.95
N ASP A 274 36.04 51.18 28.09
CA ASP A 274 36.41 50.47 29.34
C ASP A 274 35.38 50.12 30.46
N LYS A 275 35.46 48.87 30.98
CA LYS A 275 34.85 48.27 32.21
C LYS A 275 33.31 48.00 32.22
N LYS A 276 32.75 46.98 32.91
CA LYS A 276 33.25 46.06 33.97
C LYS A 276 32.37 44.79 34.13
N LYS A 277 32.94 43.71 34.70
CA LYS A 277 32.22 42.48 35.16
C LYS A 277 31.12 42.74 36.21
N LYS A 278 30.12 41.85 36.28
CA LYS A 278 29.40 41.50 37.52
C LYS A 278 28.92 40.04 37.53
N ASP A 279 29.16 39.35 38.64
CA ASP A 279 28.80 37.94 38.88
C ASP A 279 27.42 37.77 39.54
N LYS A 280 26.79 36.62 39.23
CA LYS A 280 25.89 35.79 40.07
C LYS A 280 24.67 36.41 40.76
N LYS A 281 23.51 35.77 40.51
CA LYS A 281 22.75 35.11 41.59
C LYS A 281 21.85 33.97 41.07
N SER A 282 21.59 32.99 41.93
CA SER A 282 20.84 31.76 41.64
C SER A 282 19.45 31.75 42.27
N SER A 283 18.53 30.96 41.71
CA SER A 283 17.30 30.56 42.40
C SER A 283 16.71 29.24 41.88
N LYS A 284 17.21 28.14 42.45
CA LYS A 284 16.48 27.03 43.10
C LYS A 284 15.20 26.44 42.45
N SER A 285 15.23 25.12 42.31
CA SER A 285 14.23 24.20 41.75
C SER A 285 12.84 24.15 42.42
N LYS A 286 11.86 23.63 41.66
CA LYS A 286 10.72 22.85 42.17
C LYS A 286 10.39 21.67 41.24
N GLN A 287 10.48 20.45 41.76
CA GLN A 287 9.85 19.27 41.17
C GLN A 287 8.34 19.26 41.49
N THR A 288 7.50 18.80 40.56
CA THR A 288 6.11 18.42 40.84
C THR A 288 5.87 16.95 40.52
N LYS A 289 5.77 16.14 41.58
CA LYS A 289 5.19 14.79 41.51
C LYS A 289 3.67 14.90 41.35
N TYR A 290 3.09 14.19 40.38
CA TYR A 290 1.68 13.84 40.43
C TYR A 290 1.50 12.40 40.93
N LYS A 291 0.69 12.24 41.98
CA LYS A 291 0.27 10.94 42.51
C LYS A 291 -1.07 10.55 41.89
N GLN A 292 -1.25 9.25 41.68
CA GLN A 292 -2.58 8.65 41.56
C GLN A 292 -3.38 8.89 42.84
N ASP A 293 -4.69 9.12 42.74
CA ASP A 293 -5.62 8.81 43.81
C ASP A 293 -6.95 8.29 43.28
N LYS A 294 -7.46 7.23 43.91
CA LYS A 294 -8.80 6.69 43.68
C LYS A 294 -9.75 7.29 44.72
N ARG A 295 -10.92 7.79 44.32
CA ARG A 295 -12.10 7.77 45.21
C ARG A 295 -13.44 7.87 44.46
N SER A 296 -14.43 7.21 45.03
CA SER A 296 -15.80 7.07 44.53
C SER A 296 -16.80 7.80 45.43
N SER A 297 -17.94 8.27 44.89
CA SER A 297 -19.27 8.19 45.56
C SER A 297 -20.45 8.80 44.76
N ASN A 298 -21.29 7.92 44.20
CA ASN A 298 -22.76 7.81 44.25
C ASN A 298 -23.77 8.99 44.35
N LYS A 299 -24.86 8.81 43.57
CA LYS A 299 -26.31 9.10 43.82
C LYS A 299 -26.78 10.58 43.77
N SER A 300 -28.01 10.95 43.35
CA SER A 300 -29.29 10.25 42.99
C SER A 300 -30.31 11.24 42.36
N SER A 301 -31.44 10.90 41.71
CA SER A 301 -32.04 9.63 41.19
C SER A 301 -33.32 9.88 40.32
N SER A 302 -33.85 8.80 39.69
CA SER A 302 -35.28 8.46 39.42
C SER A 302 -35.67 8.36 37.92
N LYS A 303 -36.64 7.52 37.47
CA LYS A 303 -37.51 6.52 38.15
C LYS A 303 -37.83 5.35 37.19
N SER A 304 -38.29 4.23 37.76
CA SER A 304 -38.51 2.92 37.12
C SER A 304 -39.91 2.71 36.50
N SER A 305 -40.01 1.77 35.55
CA SER A 305 -41.22 0.95 35.36
C SER A 305 -40.86 -0.50 35.02
N SER A 306 -41.37 -1.44 35.81
CA SER A 306 -41.23 -2.89 35.60
C SER A 306 -42.60 -3.52 35.32
N ARG A 307 -42.63 -4.60 34.54
CA ARG A 307 -43.75 -5.56 34.56
C ARG A 307 -43.29 -6.94 34.05
N SER A 308 -43.61 -7.96 34.82
CA SER A 308 -43.39 -9.37 34.53
C SER A 308 -44.63 -10.16 34.94
N SER A 309 -44.97 -11.22 34.21
CA SER A 309 -45.92 -12.25 34.67
C SER A 309 -45.95 -13.46 33.72
N SER A 310 -45.80 -14.67 34.28
CA SER A 310 -46.23 -15.99 33.77
C SER A 310 -45.76 -16.45 32.37
N GLY A 311 -45.48 -17.72 32.12
CA GLY A 311 -45.57 -18.94 32.94
C GLY A 311 -45.86 -20.15 32.04
N GLY A 312 -45.51 -21.38 32.45
CA GLY A 312 -45.88 -22.58 31.69
C GLY A 312 -44.83 -23.69 31.70
N SER A 313 -45.10 -24.74 32.46
CA SER A 313 -44.26 -25.95 32.58
C SER A 313 -44.98 -27.17 32.00
N SER A 314 -44.28 -28.05 31.29
CA SER A 314 -44.71 -29.46 31.17
C SER A 314 -43.57 -30.40 30.79
N LYS A 315 -43.40 -31.46 31.58
CA LYS A 315 -42.65 -32.67 31.23
C LYS A 315 -43.41 -33.49 30.18
N SER A 316 -42.70 -34.25 29.35
CA SER A 316 -43.16 -35.59 28.95
C SER A 316 -42.01 -36.51 28.58
N SER A 317 -42.10 -37.74 29.08
CA SER A 317 -41.17 -38.87 28.91
C SER A 317 -41.38 -39.62 27.59
N GLY A 318 -40.42 -40.48 27.23
CA GLY A 318 -40.74 -41.70 26.46
C GLY A 318 -39.70 -42.13 25.44
N GLY A 319 -38.73 -42.96 25.86
CA GLY A 319 -38.01 -43.79 24.90
C GLY A 319 -38.82 -45.05 24.57
N SER A 320 -38.70 -45.57 23.34
CA SER A 320 -39.17 -46.93 23.05
C SER A 320 -38.26 -47.61 22.02
N ARG A 321 -37.76 -48.79 22.38
CA ARG A 321 -37.04 -49.71 21.48
C ARG A 321 -38.07 -50.44 20.62
N GLY A 322 -38.07 -50.22 19.31
CA GLY A 322 -38.78 -51.06 18.35
C GLY A 322 -37.83 -52.05 17.70
N LYS A 323 -37.99 -53.36 17.97
CA LYS A 323 -37.32 -54.41 17.20
C LYS A 323 -37.97 -54.55 15.81
N ARG A 324 -37.16 -54.62 14.76
CA ARG A 324 -37.25 -55.68 13.76
C ARG A 324 -35.93 -55.83 13.02
#